data_AF-A0A1S2H6W3-F1
#
_entry.id   AF-A0A1S2H6W3-F1
#
_cell.length_a   1.000
_cell.length_b   1.000
_cell.length_c   1.000
_cell.angle_alpha   90.00
_cell.angle_beta   90.00
_cell.angle_gamma   90.00
#
_symmetry.space_group_name_H-M   'P 1'
#
loop_
_entity.id
_entity.type
_entity.pdbx_description
1 polymer ?
#
loop_
_entity_poly.entity_id
_entity_poly.type
_entity_poly.pdbx_seq_one_letter_code
_entity_poly.pdbx_strand_id
1 'polypeptide(L)'
;MNELTYFVLAATYNGTGENLWGWTAAFEIERHRPREETREWVLANLRHLLTEGLVSVGTYEPDGRGRAGWDEWQGTPDEIVERVAAIYTSETGEVEVPFWDCYVMDTPKGDALFEAERARRIAAGLDPLARDDGIWDEDGNVIEERGDEIVV
;
A
#
# COMPACT_ATOMS: atom_id res chain seq x y z
N MET A 1 9.91 -2.71 -11.04
CA MET A 1 8.89 -2.28 -10.07
C MET A 1 7.63 -1.85 -10.80
N ASN A 2 6.46 -2.38 -10.42
CA ASN A 2 5.17 -1.95 -10.97
C ASN A 2 4.68 -0.63 -10.35
N GLU A 3 3.75 0.06 -11.01
CA GLU A 3 3.28 1.38 -10.53
C GLU A 3 2.57 1.31 -9.17
N LEU A 4 1.90 0.18 -8.85
CA LEU A 4 1.29 0.00 -7.54
C LEU A 4 2.34 0.02 -6.42
N THR A 5 3.39 -0.79 -6.55
CA THR A 5 4.47 -0.85 -5.54
C THR A 5 5.13 0.51 -5.41
N TYR A 6 5.37 1.20 -6.53
CA TYR A 6 5.92 2.55 -6.49
C TYR A 6 4.99 3.53 -5.78
N PHE A 7 3.69 3.47 -6.05
CA PHE A 7 2.68 4.27 -5.39
C PHE A 7 2.64 4.05 -3.89
N VAL A 8 2.58 2.78 -3.47
CA VAL A 8 2.58 2.44 -2.04
C VAL A 8 3.79 3.04 -1.34
N LEU A 9 4.98 2.81 -1.90
CA LEU A 9 6.21 3.31 -1.29
C LEU A 9 6.27 4.84 -1.28
N ALA A 10 5.80 5.49 -2.36
CA ALA A 10 5.72 6.94 -2.44
C ALA A 10 4.74 7.54 -1.41
N ALA A 11 3.60 6.88 -1.19
CA ALA A 11 2.56 7.32 -0.27
C ALA A 11 2.99 7.19 1.19
N THR A 12 3.78 6.16 1.51
CA THR A 12 4.31 5.97 2.87
C THR A 12 5.59 6.75 3.15
N TYR A 13 6.33 7.15 2.11
CA TYR A 13 7.61 7.83 2.24
C TYR A 13 7.50 9.16 3.01
N ASN A 14 8.31 9.32 4.05
CA ASN A 14 8.36 10.49 4.94
C ASN A 14 7.04 10.88 5.65
N GLY A 15 6.01 10.02 5.62
CA GLY A 15 4.64 10.36 6.00
C GLY A 15 4.00 9.44 7.04
N THR A 16 2.78 9.80 7.45
CA THR A 16 1.96 9.20 8.51
C THR A 16 1.29 7.89 8.09
N GLY A 17 1.96 7.07 7.29
CA GLY A 17 1.35 5.88 6.70
C GLY A 17 0.13 6.18 5.81
N GLU A 18 -0.33 5.16 5.11
CA GLU A 18 -1.43 5.24 4.15
C GLU A 18 -2.56 4.31 4.60
N ASN A 19 -3.79 4.81 4.67
CA ASN A 19 -4.91 4.05 5.20
C ASN A 19 -5.39 2.99 4.19
N LEU A 20 -5.39 1.71 4.60
CA LEU A 20 -5.85 0.59 3.76
C LEU A 20 -7.35 0.65 3.41
N TRP A 21 -8.17 1.31 4.22
CA TRP A 21 -9.56 1.61 3.85
C TRP A 21 -9.62 2.53 2.63
N GLY A 22 -8.74 3.54 2.57
CA GLY A 22 -8.63 4.45 1.43
C GLY A 22 -8.30 3.71 0.13
N TRP A 23 -7.36 2.77 0.20
CA TRP A 23 -7.03 1.89 -0.93
C TRP A 23 -8.21 1.06 -1.39
N THR A 24 -8.95 0.49 -0.45
CA THR A 24 -10.12 -0.34 -0.80
C THR A 24 -11.12 0.47 -1.62
N ALA A 25 -11.46 1.68 -1.18
CA ALA A 25 -12.42 2.53 -1.87
C ALA A 25 -11.89 3.00 -3.23
N ALA A 26 -10.62 3.44 -3.30
CA ALA A 26 -10.01 3.89 -4.55
C ALA A 26 -9.87 2.76 -5.57
N PHE A 27 -9.36 1.60 -5.15
CA PHE A 27 -9.11 0.48 -6.04
C PHE A 27 -10.39 -0.23 -6.48
N GLU A 28 -11.46 -0.18 -5.66
CA GLU A 28 -12.79 -0.62 -6.07
C GLU A 28 -13.33 0.22 -7.24
N ILE A 29 -13.02 1.52 -7.31
CA ILE A 29 -13.41 2.38 -8.42
C ILE A 29 -12.60 2.04 -9.69
N GLU A 30 -11.28 1.93 -9.54
CA GLU A 30 -10.35 1.85 -10.67
C GLU A 30 -10.25 0.45 -11.30
N ARG A 31 -10.30 -0.64 -10.52
CA ARG A 31 -10.11 -2.00 -11.08
C ARG A 31 -11.25 -2.49 -11.97
N HIS A 32 -12.43 -1.88 -11.88
CA HIS A 32 -13.63 -2.32 -12.60
C HIS A 32 -13.96 -3.83 -12.40
N ARG A 33 -13.58 -4.41 -11.25
CA ARG A 33 -13.81 -5.80 -10.86
C ARG A 33 -14.84 -5.90 -9.73
N PRO A 34 -15.45 -7.09 -9.53
CA PRO A 34 -16.26 -7.34 -8.34
C PRO A 34 -15.48 -7.03 -7.06
N ARG A 35 -16.20 -6.47 -6.08
CA ARG A 35 -15.64 -6.04 -4.80
C ARG A 35 -14.80 -7.13 -4.10
N GLU A 36 -15.30 -8.35 -4.08
CA GLU A 36 -14.63 -9.49 -3.47
C GLU A 36 -13.29 -9.81 -4.17
N GLU A 37 -13.28 -9.81 -5.50
CA GLU A 37 -12.07 -10.02 -6.31
C GLU A 37 -11.04 -8.90 -6.10
N THR A 38 -11.49 -7.64 -6.03
CA THR A 38 -10.61 -6.51 -5.72
C THR A 38 -9.98 -6.67 -4.33
N ARG A 39 -10.76 -7.06 -3.33
CA ARG A 39 -10.26 -7.28 -1.96
C ARG A 39 -9.22 -8.39 -1.89
N GLU A 40 -9.49 -9.55 -2.50
CA GLU A 40 -8.53 -10.65 -2.58
C GLU A 40 -7.22 -10.20 -3.23
N TRP A 41 -7.32 -9.40 -4.29
CA TRP A 41 -6.18 -8.83 -4.98
C TRP A 41 -5.40 -7.83 -4.11
N VAL A 42 -6.08 -6.96 -3.36
CA VAL A 42 -5.41 -6.03 -2.42
C VAL A 42 -4.66 -6.80 -1.33
N LEU A 43 -5.31 -7.81 -0.73
CA LEU A 43 -4.69 -8.65 0.30
C LEU A 43 -3.49 -9.44 -0.24
N ALA A 44 -3.55 -9.91 -1.49
CA ALA A 44 -2.44 -10.58 -2.15
C ALA A 44 -1.25 -9.64 -2.37
N ASN A 45 -1.48 -8.40 -2.83
CA ASN A 45 -0.42 -7.40 -2.97
C ASN A 45 0.16 -6.99 -1.61
N LEU A 46 -0.68 -6.78 -0.61
CA LEU A 46 -0.23 -6.48 0.76
C LEU A 46 0.66 -7.61 1.30
N ARG A 47 0.26 -8.87 1.12
CA ARG A 47 1.08 -10.03 1.50
C ARG A 47 2.45 -9.98 0.83
N HIS A 48 2.50 -9.70 -0.46
CA HIS A 48 3.75 -9.62 -1.21
C HIS A 48 4.66 -8.52 -0.66
N LEU A 49 4.14 -7.30 -0.47
CA LEU A 49 4.90 -6.16 0.05
C LEU A 49 5.44 -6.41 1.46
N LEU A 50 4.64 -7.04 2.33
CA LEU A 50 5.05 -7.44 3.68
C LEU A 50 6.10 -8.55 3.66
N THR A 51 5.95 -9.55 2.80
CA THR A 51 6.90 -10.66 2.65
C THR A 51 8.25 -10.17 2.19
N GLU A 52 8.26 -9.22 1.25
CA GLU A 52 9.48 -8.56 0.81
C GLU A 52 10.02 -7.55 1.82
N GLY A 53 9.29 -7.27 2.91
CA GLY A 53 9.70 -6.27 3.92
C GLY A 53 9.81 -4.87 3.33
N LEU A 54 9.02 -4.55 2.31
CA LEU A 54 8.97 -3.23 1.68
C LEU A 54 8.10 -2.26 2.47
N VAL A 55 7.10 -2.79 3.17
CA VAL A 55 6.19 -2.02 4.01
C VAL A 55 5.97 -2.76 5.33
N SER A 56 5.48 -2.02 6.33
CA SER A 56 4.92 -2.58 7.56
C SER A 56 3.44 -2.19 7.68
N VAL A 57 2.70 -2.81 8.59
CA VAL A 57 1.30 -2.45 8.89
C VAL A 57 1.16 -2.14 10.37
N GLY A 58 0.35 -1.14 10.70
CA GLY A 58 0.14 -0.73 12.08
C GLY A 58 -1.10 0.13 12.30
N THR A 59 -1.20 0.60 13.53
CA THR A 59 -2.23 1.51 14.04
C THR A 59 -1.58 2.83 14.43
N TYR A 60 -2.28 3.94 14.23
CA TYR A 60 -1.83 5.24 14.75
C TYR A 60 -2.19 5.35 16.22
N GLU A 61 -1.20 5.55 17.08
CA GLU A 61 -1.39 5.81 18.51
C GLU A 61 -0.66 7.10 18.92
N PRO A 62 -1.32 8.18 19.36
CA PRO A 62 -0.63 9.43 19.69
C PRO A 62 0.59 9.30 20.64
N ASP A 63 0.60 8.27 21.49
CA ASP A 63 1.69 7.93 22.43
C ASP A 63 2.48 6.65 22.06
N GLY A 64 2.37 6.18 20.82
CA GLY A 64 3.00 4.96 20.32
C GLY A 64 4.53 5.05 20.21
N ARG A 65 5.18 3.89 20.03
CA ARG A 65 6.66 3.77 20.07
C ARG A 65 7.36 4.15 18.75
N GLY A 66 6.61 4.32 17.65
CA GLY A 66 7.13 4.67 16.33
C GLY A 66 7.32 6.18 16.09
N ARG A 67 7.84 6.53 14.91
CA ARG A 67 7.93 7.93 14.44
C ARG A 67 6.51 8.50 14.33
N ALA A 68 6.17 9.57 15.05
CA ALA A 68 4.81 10.11 15.12
C ALA A 68 3.74 9.22 15.79
N GLY A 69 4.11 8.22 16.60
CA GLY A 69 3.11 7.46 17.39
C GLY A 69 2.59 6.17 16.73
N TRP A 70 3.25 5.64 15.72
CA TRP A 70 2.81 4.35 15.16
C TRP A 70 3.07 3.18 16.12
N ASP A 71 2.10 2.26 16.22
CA ASP A 71 2.28 0.93 16.78
C ASP A 71 2.26 -0.11 15.65
N GLU A 72 3.44 -0.67 15.37
CA GLU A 72 3.64 -1.66 14.32
C GLU A 72 3.11 -3.02 14.75
N TRP A 73 2.26 -3.62 13.92
CA TRP A 73 1.73 -4.95 14.20
C TRP A 73 2.83 -6.00 14.07
N GLN A 74 2.96 -6.81 15.12
CA GLN A 74 3.92 -7.90 15.18
C GLN A 74 3.29 -9.19 14.63
N GLY A 75 4.10 -9.98 13.92
CA GLY A 75 3.69 -11.26 13.36
C GLY A 75 4.36 -11.55 12.03
N THR A 76 3.99 -12.68 11.44
CA THR A 76 4.33 -13.03 10.05
C THR A 76 3.47 -12.24 9.06
N PRO A 77 3.90 -12.08 7.79
CA PRO A 77 3.08 -11.47 6.75
C PRO A 77 1.68 -12.07 6.64
N ASP A 78 1.56 -13.40 6.77
CA ASP A 78 0.26 -14.08 6.69
C ASP A 78 -0.64 -13.74 7.88
N GLU A 79 -0.12 -13.74 9.11
CA GLU A 79 -0.88 -13.35 10.30
C GLU A 79 -1.37 -11.90 10.21
N ILE A 80 -0.53 -10.99 9.69
CA ILE A 80 -0.90 -9.60 9.46
C ILE A 80 -2.00 -9.50 8.41
N VAL A 81 -1.86 -10.19 7.27
CA VAL A 81 -2.85 -10.18 6.19
C VAL A 81 -4.18 -10.78 6.64
N GLU A 82 -4.17 -11.85 7.42
CA GLU A 82 -5.38 -12.44 8.01
C GLU A 82 -6.07 -11.45 8.95
N ARG A 83 -5.30 -10.73 9.77
CA ARG A 83 -5.83 -9.68 10.64
C ARG A 83 -6.46 -8.53 9.84
N VAL A 84 -5.83 -8.11 8.75
CA VAL A 84 -6.39 -7.11 7.82
C VAL A 84 -7.65 -7.63 7.15
N ALA A 85 -7.66 -8.88 6.67
CA ALA A 85 -8.80 -9.51 6.03
C ALA A 85 -10.03 -9.55 6.96
N ALA A 86 -9.84 -9.83 8.25
CA ALA A 86 -10.91 -9.83 9.24
C ALA A 86 -11.63 -8.47 9.35
N ILE A 87 -10.91 -7.36 9.13
CA ILE A 87 -11.47 -6.01 9.12
C ILE A 87 -12.44 -5.83 7.95
N TYR A 88 -12.13 -6.36 6.75
CA TYR A 88 -13.04 -6.33 5.59
C TYR A 88 -14.36 -7.06 5.82
N THR A 89 -14.35 -8.09 6.69
CA THR A 89 -15.51 -8.97 6.96
C THR A 89 -16.37 -8.51 8.12
N SER A 90 -15.91 -7.54 8.91
CA SER A 90 -16.72 -6.94 9.95
C SER A 90 -17.85 -6.18 9.28
N GLU A 91 -19.03 -6.81 9.19
CA GLU A 91 -20.26 -6.18 8.69
C GLU A 91 -20.42 -4.82 9.37
N THR A 92 -20.28 -3.76 8.58
CA THR A 92 -20.64 -2.41 8.98
C THR A 92 -22.17 -2.33 9.00
N GLY A 93 -22.82 -3.02 9.92
CA GLY A 93 -24.28 -3.02 10.03
C GLY A 93 -24.78 -1.60 10.21
N GLU A 94 -25.68 -1.12 9.33
CA GLU A 94 -26.40 0.18 9.27
C GLU A 94 -25.67 1.48 9.68
N VAL A 95 -24.40 1.40 10.04
CA VAL A 95 -23.58 2.46 10.61
C VAL A 95 -22.34 2.50 9.74
N GLU A 96 -22.18 3.61 9.02
CA GLU A 96 -20.92 3.97 8.38
C GLU A 96 -19.81 3.79 9.41
N VAL A 97 -18.96 2.77 9.23
CA VAL A 97 -17.69 2.71 9.97
C VAL A 97 -16.83 3.78 9.32
N PRO A 98 -16.55 4.91 10.01
CA PRO A 98 -15.93 6.04 9.35
C PRO A 98 -14.43 5.82 9.14
N PHE A 99 -13.86 4.75 9.70
CA PHE A 99 -12.42 4.57 9.72
C PHE A 99 -11.98 3.15 10.10
N TRP A 100 -11.00 2.62 9.38
CA TRP A 100 -10.18 1.51 9.85
C TRP A 100 -8.86 2.08 10.37
N ASP A 101 -8.55 1.81 11.64
CA ASP A 101 -7.23 2.11 12.22
C ASP A 101 -6.20 1.11 11.69
N CYS A 102 -5.98 1.07 10.38
CA CYS A 102 -5.07 0.14 9.74
C CYS A 102 -4.35 0.83 8.59
N TYR A 103 -3.03 0.96 8.75
CA TYR A 103 -2.21 1.76 7.86
C TYR A 103 -1.02 0.97 7.38
N VAL A 104 -0.67 1.17 6.12
CA VAL A 104 0.61 0.76 5.55
C VAL A 104 1.65 1.83 5.91
N MET A 105 2.82 1.42 6.36
CA MET A 105 3.89 2.32 6.80
C MET A 105 5.20 1.98 6.10
N ASP A 106 6.12 2.92 6.12
CA ASP A 106 7.44 2.78 5.52
C ASP A 106 8.29 1.72 6.25
N THR A 107 9.29 1.23 5.55
CA THR A 107 10.38 0.43 6.11
C THR A 107 11.70 0.92 5.52
N PRO A 108 12.85 0.69 6.19
CA PRO A 108 14.14 1.08 5.64
C PRO A 108 14.43 0.48 4.25
N LYS A 109 13.94 -0.74 3.96
CA LYS A 109 14.11 -1.38 2.65
C LYS A 109 13.20 -0.73 1.60
N GLY A 110 11.94 -0.48 1.95
CA GLY A 110 10.99 0.23 1.08
C GLY A 110 11.46 1.63 0.71
N ASP A 111 11.93 2.40 1.69
CA ASP A 111 12.46 3.75 1.49
C ASP A 111 13.67 3.77 0.53
N ALA A 112 14.60 2.85 0.74
CA ALA A 112 15.78 2.74 -0.14
C ALA A 112 15.37 2.40 -1.58
N LEU A 113 14.40 1.51 -1.75
CA LEU A 113 13.90 1.09 -3.04
C LEU A 113 13.13 2.23 -3.75
N PHE A 114 12.31 2.97 -3.00
CA PHE A 114 11.62 4.15 -3.50
C PHE A 114 12.59 5.23 -3.97
N GLU A 115 13.60 5.56 -3.17
CA GLU A 115 14.57 6.60 -3.54
C GLU A 115 15.38 6.23 -4.78
N ALA A 116 15.73 4.96 -4.93
CA ALA A 116 16.40 4.46 -6.13
C ALA A 116 15.53 4.66 -7.38
N GLU A 117 14.26 4.25 -7.33
CA GLU A 117 13.32 4.40 -8.44
C GLU A 117 12.99 5.87 -8.71
N ARG A 118 12.82 6.67 -7.66
CA ARG A 118 12.59 8.11 -7.74
C ARG A 118 13.75 8.81 -8.45
N ALA A 119 15.00 8.48 -8.11
CA ALA A 119 16.17 9.02 -8.79
C ALA A 119 16.20 8.65 -10.28
N ARG A 120 15.83 7.41 -10.63
CA ARG A 120 15.71 6.95 -12.02
C ARG A 120 14.65 7.75 -12.79
N ARG A 121 13.46 7.95 -12.21
CA ARG A 121 12.37 8.74 -12.81
C ARG A 121 12.78 10.20 -13.06
N ILE A 122 13.47 10.82 -12.10
CA ILE A 122 14.03 12.18 -12.26
C ILE A 122 14.99 12.22 -13.45
N ALA A 123 15.91 11.27 -13.55
CA ALA A 123 16.87 11.20 -14.65
C ALA A 123 16.19 11.02 -16.02
N ALA A 124 15.05 10.33 -16.05
CA ALA A 124 14.23 10.12 -17.23
C ALA A 124 13.26 11.30 -17.54
N GLY A 125 13.21 12.34 -16.70
CA GLY A 125 12.28 13.47 -16.86
C GLY A 125 10.81 13.11 -16.58
N LEU A 126 10.56 12.07 -15.78
CA LEU A 126 9.24 11.62 -15.38
C LEU A 126 8.83 12.24 -14.02
N ASP A 127 7.53 12.17 -13.67
CA ASP A 127 7.06 12.57 -12.34
C ASP A 127 7.77 11.72 -11.27
N PRO A 128 8.52 12.34 -10.33
CA PRO A 128 9.21 11.62 -9.27
C PRO A 128 8.29 11.14 -8.16
N LEU A 129 7.01 11.51 -8.16
CA LEU A 129 6.04 11.03 -7.18
C LEU A 129 4.94 10.27 -7.90
N ALA A 130 4.47 9.21 -7.26
CA ALA A 130 3.33 8.47 -7.77
C ALA A 130 2.03 9.24 -7.50
N ARG A 131 1.09 9.11 -8.42
CA ARG A 131 -0.30 9.52 -8.24
C ARG A 131 -1.18 8.31 -8.54
N ASP A 132 -2.34 8.23 -7.90
CA ASP A 132 -3.26 7.11 -8.06
C ASP A 132 -3.71 6.94 -9.52
N ASP A 133 -3.94 8.04 -10.24
CA ASP A 133 -4.27 8.05 -11.67
C ASP A 133 -3.15 7.54 -12.59
N GLY A 134 -1.93 7.38 -12.08
CA GLY A 134 -0.78 6.84 -12.80
C GLY A 134 -0.56 5.35 -12.61
N ILE A 135 -1.42 4.66 -11.85
CA ILE A 135 -1.29 3.23 -11.52
C ILE A 135 -2.00 2.34 -12.53
N TRP A 136 -3.09 2.83 -13.14
CA TRP A 136 -4.06 2.00 -13.85
C TRP A 136 -3.95 2.15 -15.37
N ASP A 137 -4.12 1.05 -16.10
CA ASP A 137 -4.39 1.07 -17.54
C ASP A 137 -5.90 1.28 -17.82
N GLU A 138 -6.26 1.41 -19.10
CA GLU A 138 -7.66 1.63 -19.53
C GLU A 138 -8.62 0.49 -19.13
N ASP A 139 -8.09 -0.69 -18.79
CA ASP A 139 -8.84 -1.88 -18.43
C ASP A 139 -8.88 -2.10 -16.90
N GLY A 140 -8.32 -1.19 -16.10
CA GLY A 140 -8.26 -1.28 -14.64
C GLY A 140 -7.20 -2.26 -14.12
N ASN A 141 -6.18 -2.57 -14.93
CA ASN A 141 -5.02 -3.33 -14.47
C ASN A 141 -3.92 -2.40 -14.00
N VAL A 142 -3.07 -2.89 -13.08
CA VAL A 142 -1.87 -2.16 -12.70
C VAL A 142 -0.92 -2.12 -13.87
N ILE A 143 -0.42 -0.94 -14.18
CA ILE A 143 0.65 -0.75 -15.16
C ILE A 143 1.86 -1.53 -14.68
N GLU A 144 2.19 -2.54 -15.48
CA GLU A 144 3.27 -3.49 -15.22
C GLU A 144 4.64 -2.81 -15.15
N GLU A 145 5.64 -3.59 -14.74
CA GLU A 145 6.99 -3.07 -14.57
C GLU A 145 7.47 -2.30 -15.81
N ARG A 146 7.81 -1.02 -15.61
CA ARG A 146 8.56 -0.28 -16.62
C ARG A 146 9.94 -0.93 -16.66
N GLY A 147 10.17 -1.72 -17.70
CA GLY A 147 11.37 -2.52 -17.90
C GLY A 147 12.64 -1.69 -17.89
N ASP A 148 13.15 -1.46 -16.69
CA ASP A 148 14.55 -1.51 -16.32
C ASP A 148 14.52 -2.29 -15.00
N GLU A 149 15.02 -3.52 -15.00
CA GLU A 149 15.15 -4.32 -13.78
C GLU A 149 15.77 -3.44 -12.70
N ILE A 150 15.04 -3.19 -11.60
CA ILE A 150 15.68 -2.70 -10.38
C ILE A 150 16.46 -3.89 -9.84
N VAL A 151 17.64 -4.10 -10.40
CA VAL A 151 18.59 -5.08 -9.90
C VAL A 151 19.08 -4.53 -8.56
N VAL A 152 18.59 -5.14 -7.48
CA VAL A 152 19.15 -4.98 -6.14
C VAL A 152 20.55 -5.60 -6.11
#